data_AF-A0A959D9N5-F1
#
_entry.id   AF-A0A959D9N5-F1
#
_cell.length_a   1.000
_cell.length_b   1.000
_cell.length_c   1.000
_cell.angle_alpha   90.00
_cell.angle_beta   90.00
_cell.angle_gamma   90.00
#
_symmetry.space_group_name_H-M   'P 1'
#
loop_
_entity.id
_entity.type
_entity.pdbx_description
1 polymer ?
#
loop_
_entity_poly.entity_id
_entity_poly.type
_entity_poly.pdbx_seq_one_letter_code
_entity_poly.pdbx_strand_id
1 'polypeptide(L)' 'MSFKLQSPFTPTGDQPQAIEQLVQGVQAGDKAQVLLGVTGSGKTFTMANVIAEL' A
#
# COMPACT_ATOMS: atom_id res chain seq x y z
N MET A 1 4.34 16.43 -9.24
CA MET A 1 2.86 16.35 -9.08
C MET A 1 2.60 15.22 -8.11
N SER A 2 1.79 15.42 -7.07
CA SER A 2 1.47 14.37 -6.10
C SER A 2 0.44 13.41 -6.68
N PHE A 3 0.60 12.10 -6.43
CA PHE A 3 -0.40 11.10 -6.81
C PHE A 3 -1.67 11.30 -5.98
N LYS A 4 -2.85 11.30 -6.61
CA LYS A 4 -4.13 11.46 -5.93
C LYS A 4 -5.00 10.23 -6.16
N LEU A 5 -5.04 9.34 -5.18
CA LEU A 5 -5.89 8.16 -5.21
C LEU A 5 -7.37 8.57 -5.05
N GLN A 6 -8.22 8.15 -5.98
CA GLN A 6 -9.67 8.29 -5.88
C GLN A 6 -10.30 6.91 -5.72
N SER A 7 -11.05 6.73 -4.64
CA SER A 7 -11.75 5.48 -4.33
C SER A 7 -12.92 5.78 -3.40
N PRO A 8 -14.06 5.09 -3.54
CA PRO A 8 -15.13 5.13 -2.54
C PRO A 8 -14.81 4.28 -1.30
N PHE A 9 -13.73 3.50 -1.35
CA PHE A 9 -13.32 2.59 -0.28
C PHE A 9 -12.19 3.19 0.55
N THR A 10 -12.16 2.84 1.84
CA THR A 10 -11.04 3.08 2.74
C THR A 10 -10.28 1.78 3.00
N PRO A 11 -8.97 1.83 3.30
CA PRO A 11 -8.23 0.63 3.69
C PRO A 11 -8.88 -0.06 4.90
N THR A 12 -9.01 -1.38 4.85
CA THR A 12 -9.68 -2.18 5.90
C THR A 12 -8.92 -3.48 6.18
N GLY A 13 -9.25 -4.14 7.30
CA GLY A 13 -8.55 -5.36 7.73
C GLY A 13 -7.06 -5.11 7.93
N ASP A 14 -6.22 -5.94 7.32
CA ASP A 14 -4.76 -5.84 7.43
C ASP A 14 -4.14 -4.83 6.44
N GLN A 15 -4.94 -4.23 5.54
CA GLN A 15 -4.43 -3.30 4.54
C GLN A 15 -3.72 -2.08 5.13
N PRO A 16 -4.23 -1.39 6.17
CA PRO A 16 -3.55 -0.22 6.75
C PRO A 16 -2.12 -0.54 7.22
N GLN A 17 -1.96 -1.66 7.93
CA GLN A 17 -0.65 -2.11 8.41
C GLN A 17 0.29 -2.48 7.27
N ALA A 18 -0.22 -3.17 6.23
CA ALA A 18 0.58 -3.51 5.06
C ALA A 18 1.04 -2.28 4.28
N ILE A 19 0.17 -1.26 4.15
CA ILE A 19 0.52 0.02 3.52
C ILE A 19 1.63 0.70 4.31
N GLU A 20 1.46 0.85 5.62
CA GLU A 20 2.43 1.49 6.50
C GLU A 20 3.82 0.83 6.39
N GLN A 21 3.89 -0.50 6.48
CA GLN A 21 5.16 -1.23 6.40
C GLN A 21 5.85 -1.04 5.04
N LEU A 22 5.08 -1.09 3.95
CA LEU A 22 5.63 -0.93 2.60
C LEU A 22 6.13 0.49 2.37
N VAL A 23 5.40 1.51 2.82
CA VAL A 23 5.79 2.92 2.75
C VAL A 23 7.08 3.15 3.54
N GLN A 24 7.15 2.64 4.77
CA GLN A 24 8.35 2.71 5.61
C GLN A 24 9.56 2.08 4.93
N GLY A 25 9.42 0.88 4.35
CA GLY A 25 10.53 0.24 3.64
C GLY A 25 11.00 1.02 2.42
N VAL A 26 10.07 1.64 1.66
CA VAL A 26 10.44 2.48 0.51
C VAL A 26 11.21 3.72 0.97
N GLN A 27 10.73 4.39 2.02
CA GLN A 27 11.39 5.56 2.60
C GLN A 27 12.75 5.23 3.23
N ALA A 28 12.90 4.02 3.78
CA ALA A 28 14.17 3.50 4.29
C ALA A 28 15.17 3.13 3.18
N GLY A 29 14.73 3.09 1.92
CA GLY A 29 15.57 2.73 0.77
C GLY A 29 15.74 1.23 0.55
N ASP A 30 14.81 0.41 1.08
CA ASP A 30 14.82 -1.03 0.87
C ASP A 30 14.69 -1.37 -0.62
N LYS A 31 15.65 -2.15 -1.12
CA LYS A 31 15.72 -2.50 -2.56
C LYS A 31 14.65 -3.49 -2.99
N ALA A 32 14.10 -4.26 -2.06
CA ALA A 32 13.10 -5.29 -2.33
C ALA A 32 12.18 -5.48 -1.13
N GLN A 33 10.88 -5.61 -1.40
CA GLN A 33 9.83 -5.87 -0.41
C GLN A 33 8.79 -6.80 -1.02
N VAL A 34 8.05 -7.55 -0.20
CA VAL A 34 7.03 -8.51 -0.64
C VAL A 34 5.72 -8.25 0.08
N LEU A 35 4.66 -7.96 -0.69
CA LEU A 35 3.29 -7.94 -0.18
C LEU A 35 2.67 -9.34 -0.27
N LEU A 36 2.71 -10.09 0.83
CA LEU A 36 2.07 -11.41 0.91
C LEU A 36 0.57 -11.26 1.24
N GLY A 37 -0.27 -11.25 0.20
CA GLY A 37 -1.72 -11.16 0.36
C GLY A 37 -2.46 -12.31 -0.32
N VAL A 38 -3.46 -12.87 0.36
CA VAL A 38 -4.36 -13.91 -0.19
C VAL A 38 -5.17 -13.38 -1.39
N THR A 39 -5.74 -14.26 -2.20
CA THR A 39 -6.65 -13.86 -3.30
C THR A 39 -7.88 -13.15 -2.75
N GLY A 40 -8.31 -12.04 -3.38
CA GLY A 40 -9.47 -11.25 -2.94
C GLY A 40 -9.19 -10.22 -1.83
N SER A 41 -7.99 -10.19 -1.25
CA SER A 41 -7.62 -9.23 -0.18
C SER A 41 -7.47 -7.76 -0.62
N GLY A 42 -7.61 -7.46 -1.91
CA GLY A 42 -7.49 -6.09 -2.43
C GLY A 42 -6.06 -5.59 -2.64
N LYS A 43 -5.08 -6.47 -2.95
CA LYS A 43 -3.66 -6.11 -3.17
C LYS A 43 -3.42 -4.89 -4.08
N THR A 44 -4.21 -4.74 -5.15
CA THR A 44 -4.11 -3.57 -6.04
C THR A 44 -4.44 -2.28 -5.31
N PHE A 45 -5.49 -2.28 -4.48
CA PHE A 45 -5.88 -1.12 -3.68
C PHE A 45 -4.84 -0.82 -2.59
N THR A 46 -4.28 -1.85 -1.95
CA THR A 46 -3.13 -1.70 -1.02
C THR A 46 -1.97 -0.99 -1.69
N MET A 47 -1.50 -1.46 -2.84
CA MET A 47 -0.38 -0.84 -3.56
C MET A 47 -0.69 0.57 -4.07
N ALA A 48 -1.94 0.84 -4.46
CA ALA A 48 -2.35 2.18 -4.86
C ALA A 48 -2.27 3.19 -3.69
N ASN A 49 -2.59 2.78 -2.46
CA ASN A 49 -2.41 3.61 -1.27
C ASN A 49 -0.91 3.80 -0.96
N VAL A 50 -0.08 2.75 -1.09
CA VAL A 50 1.38 2.89 -0.94
C VAL A 50 1.93 3.95 -1.89
N ILE A 51 1.54 3.92 -3.17
CA ILE A 51 1.99 4.92 -4.16
C ILE A 51 1.47 6.33 -3.83
N ALA A 52 0.28 6.44 -3.22
CA ALA A 52 -0.31 7.73 -2.85
C ALA A 52 0.33 8.37 -1.60
N GLU A 53 0.93 7.56 -0.71
CA GLU A 53 1.59 8.00 0.51
C GLU A 53 3.08 8.34 0.36
N LEU A 54 3.65 8.09 -0.83
CA LEU A 54 5.02 8.43 -1.21
C LEU A 54 5.11 9.81 -1.91
#